data_AF-A0A2U8FFA1-F1
#
_entry.id   AF-A0A2U8FFA1-F1
#
_cell.length_a   1.000
_cell.length_b   1.000
_cell.length_c   1.000
_cell.angle_alpha   90.00
_cell.angle_beta   90.00
_cell.angle_gamma   90.00
#
_symmetry.space_group_name_H-M   'P 1'
#
loop_
_entity.id
_entity.type
_entity.pdbx_description
1 polymer ?
#
loop_
_entity_poly.entity_id
_entity_poly.type
_entity_poly.pdbx_seq_one_letter_code
_entity_poly.pdbx_strand_id
1 'polypeptide(L)'
;MQSYDCATQKPTIKLPKEYDSVAINNNPKMTYSISHDYQIEEILWNKKNRTLEELNDGNTLIPNLLRKINNPKELKANELIEIKSFIDSSLDENQQKAVQKALSLDNASEILLIQEPPGTGKTTTITEIVKQLMKRHRHYKILISSQSNQAVDNVLEKIAKEEDKILRIGNDEKKMREGAKKFVPQKVLNKIITDTRENQK
;
A
#
# COMPACT_ATOMS: atom_id res chain seq x y z
N MET A 1 3.72 22.06 -18.67
CA MET A 1 2.61 22.93 -18.20
C MET A 1 3.26 24.15 -17.56
N GLN A 2 3.06 25.35 -18.12
CA GLN A 2 3.65 26.58 -17.60
C GLN A 2 3.01 26.91 -16.25
N SER A 3 3.82 27.17 -15.22
CA SER A 3 3.35 27.57 -13.90
C SER A 3 4.17 28.77 -13.43
N TYR A 4 3.56 29.63 -12.63
CA TYR A 4 4.25 30.74 -11.98
C TYR A 4 4.84 30.27 -10.66
N ASP A 5 6.11 30.60 -10.41
CA ASP A 5 6.70 30.49 -9.09
C ASP A 5 6.25 31.68 -8.22
N CYS A 6 5.47 31.42 -7.17
CA CYS A 6 4.95 32.44 -6.27
C CYS A 6 6.04 33.24 -5.54
N ALA A 7 7.26 32.72 -5.40
CA ALA A 7 8.35 33.42 -4.72
C ALA A 7 9.09 34.41 -5.64
N THR A 8 9.19 34.10 -6.93
CA THR A 8 9.99 34.89 -7.88
C THR A 8 9.17 35.68 -8.90
N GLN A 9 7.85 35.43 -8.99
CA GLN A 9 6.94 35.97 -10.03
C GLN A 9 7.43 35.73 -11.47
N LYS A 10 8.38 34.81 -11.68
CA LYS A 10 8.90 34.47 -12.99
C LYS A 10 8.14 33.27 -13.58
N PRO A 11 7.97 33.23 -14.91
CA PRO A 11 7.43 32.05 -15.58
C PRO A 11 8.42 30.88 -15.42
N THR A 12 7.98 29.80 -14.80
CA THR A 12 8.80 28.61 -14.54
C THR A 12 8.35 27.45 -15.41
N ILE A 13 9.33 26.76 -16.00
CA ILE A 13 9.09 25.55 -16.77
C ILE A 13 9.57 24.36 -15.94
N LYS A 14 8.62 23.51 -15.52
CA LYS A 14 8.95 22.20 -14.95
C LYS A 14 9.40 21.27 -16.07
N LEU A 15 10.64 20.79 -15.99
CA LEU A 15 11.14 19.76 -16.90
C LEU A 15 10.50 18.41 -16.57
N PRO A 16 10.05 17.64 -17.58
CA PRO A 16 9.67 16.25 -17.39
C PRO A 16 10.89 15.40 -16.97
N LYS A 17 10.62 14.25 -16.34
CA LYS A 17 11.67 13.33 -15.85
C LYS A 17 12.40 12.59 -16.97
N GLU A 18 11.75 12.43 -18.11
CA GLU A 18 12.32 11.84 -19.32
C GLU A 18 13.00 12.94 -20.14
N TYR A 19 13.99 12.60 -20.99
CA TYR A 19 14.67 13.54 -21.90
C TYR A 19 13.68 14.03 -22.97
N ASP A 20 12.68 14.78 -22.54
CA ASP A 20 11.58 15.26 -23.35
C ASP A 20 11.74 16.76 -23.57
N SER A 21 11.51 17.19 -24.81
CA SER A 21 11.55 18.60 -25.14
C SER A 21 10.30 19.31 -24.64
N VAL A 22 10.47 20.43 -23.95
CA VAL A 22 9.34 21.31 -23.59
C VAL A 22 9.28 22.43 -24.61
N ALA A 23 8.17 22.52 -25.35
CA ALA A 23 7.94 23.64 -26.26
C ALA A 23 7.87 24.95 -25.47
N ILE A 24 8.82 25.85 -25.74
CA ILE A 24 8.88 27.19 -25.15
C ILE A 24 8.35 28.19 -26.16
N ASN A 25 7.45 29.07 -25.73
CA ASN A 25 6.98 30.15 -26.59
C ASN A 25 8.10 31.19 -26.72
N ASN A 26 8.57 31.42 -27.95
CA ASN A 26 9.77 32.21 -28.25
C ASN A 26 9.46 33.71 -28.15
N ASN A 27 9.22 34.19 -26.93
CA ASN A 27 9.05 35.60 -26.63
C ASN A 27 10.38 36.19 -26.16
N PRO A 28 11.06 37.03 -26.97
CA PRO A 28 12.40 37.56 -26.68
C PRO A 28 12.45 38.48 -25.45
N LYS A 29 11.30 38.86 -24.88
CA LYS A 29 11.22 39.66 -23.63
C LYS A 29 11.01 38.81 -22.37
N MET A 30 10.89 37.48 -22.49
CA MET A 30 10.65 36.58 -21.35
C MET A 30 11.92 35.81 -20.97
N THR A 31 12.28 35.87 -19.69
CA THR A 31 13.31 35.01 -19.10
C THR A 31 12.64 33.85 -18.37
N TYR A 32 12.97 32.62 -18.75
CA TYR A 32 12.46 31.40 -18.10
C TYR A 32 13.47 30.88 -17.07
N SER A 33 13.00 30.38 -15.93
CA SER A 33 13.80 29.57 -15.01
C SER A 33 13.49 28.09 -15.19
N ILE A 34 14.56 27.27 -15.22
CA ILE A 34 14.46 25.82 -15.17
C ILE A 34 14.52 25.40 -13.70
N SER A 35 13.49 24.72 -13.21
CA SER A 35 13.47 24.15 -11.85
C SER A 35 13.29 22.65 -11.92
N HIS A 36 14.20 21.89 -11.28
CA HIS A 36 14.02 20.46 -11.05
C HIS A 36 13.50 20.26 -9.61
N ASP A 37 12.42 19.50 -9.47
CA ASP A 37 11.71 19.33 -8.20
C ASP A 37 12.33 18.17 -7.41
N TYR A 38 13.46 18.42 -6.74
CA TYR A 38 14.17 17.43 -5.91
C TYR A 38 13.42 17.05 -4.62
N GLN A 39 12.39 17.81 -4.24
CA GLN A 39 11.73 17.66 -2.93
C GLN A 39 11.09 16.28 -2.76
N ILE A 40 10.48 15.72 -3.81
CA ILE A 40 9.86 14.39 -3.73
C ILE A 40 10.92 13.29 -3.58
N GLU A 41 12.04 13.38 -4.30
CA GLU A 41 13.11 12.38 -4.24
C GLU A 41 13.82 12.41 -2.90
N GLU A 42 14.07 13.60 -2.37
CA GLU A 42 14.61 13.79 -1.03
C GLU A 42 13.68 13.19 0.05
N ILE A 43 12.37 13.43 -0.02
CA ILE A 43 11.40 12.81 0.90
C ILE A 43 11.45 11.29 0.83
N LEU A 44 11.53 10.70 -0.38
CA LEU A 44 11.61 9.25 -0.55
C LEU A 44 12.93 8.68 -0.02
N TRP A 45 14.04 9.38 -0.26
CA TRP A 45 15.36 9.03 0.24
C TRP A 45 15.39 9.05 1.77
N ASN A 46 14.92 10.13 2.37
CA ASN A 46 14.87 10.29 3.83
C ASN A 46 14.00 9.22 4.49
N LYS A 47 12.86 8.85 3.88
CA LYS A 47 12.03 7.73 4.35
C LYS A 47 12.79 6.41 4.32
N LYS A 48 13.49 6.09 3.21
CA LYS A 48 14.26 4.85 3.08
C LYS A 48 15.39 4.78 4.10
N ASN A 49 16.17 5.85 4.25
CA ASN A 49 17.29 5.89 5.20
C ASN A 49 16.80 5.70 6.64
N ARG A 50 15.74 6.40 7.03
CA ARG A 50 15.12 6.21 8.33
C ARG A 50 14.68 4.76 8.56
N THR A 51 14.08 4.11 7.56
CA THR A 51 13.69 2.69 7.69
C THR A 51 14.92 1.78 7.83
N LEU A 52 16.04 2.08 7.18
CA LEU A 52 17.28 1.33 7.33
C LEU A 52 17.91 1.52 8.72
N GLU A 53 17.88 2.74 9.25
CA GLU A 53 18.29 3.05 10.62
C GLU A 53 17.43 2.28 11.63
N GLU A 54 16.10 2.36 11.52
CA GLU A 54 15.16 1.61 12.36
C GLU A 54 15.41 0.09 12.29
N LEU A 55 15.73 -0.45 11.11
CA LEU A 55 16.05 -1.86 10.92
C LEU A 55 17.39 -2.25 11.58
N ASN A 56 18.41 -1.40 11.47
CA ASN A 56 19.73 -1.62 12.07
C ASN A 56 19.68 -1.52 13.61
N ASP A 57 18.90 -0.58 14.14
CA ASP A 57 18.69 -0.39 15.58
C ASP A 57 17.80 -1.49 16.18
N GLY A 58 17.23 -2.37 15.35
CA GLY A 58 16.36 -3.44 15.78
C GLY A 58 14.96 -2.97 16.18
N ASN A 59 14.57 -1.73 15.82
CA ASN A 59 13.25 -1.14 16.05
C ASN A 59 12.19 -1.75 15.12
N THR A 60 11.99 -3.06 15.24
CA THR A 60 11.12 -3.86 14.39
C THR A 60 10.24 -4.77 15.24
N LEU A 61 9.05 -5.11 14.75
CA LEU A 61 8.16 -6.04 15.43
C LEU A 61 8.74 -7.46 15.53
N ILE A 62 9.54 -7.85 14.54
CA ILE A 62 10.21 -9.16 14.49
C ILE A 62 11.63 -8.98 15.02
N PRO A 63 11.97 -9.49 16.20
CA PRO A 63 13.29 -9.28 16.79
C PRO A 63 14.40 -9.83 15.88
N ASN A 64 15.47 -9.06 15.72
CA ASN A 64 16.62 -9.39 14.86
C ASN A 64 16.24 -9.67 13.40
N LEU A 65 15.24 -8.97 12.86
CA LEU A 65 14.71 -9.18 11.50
C LEU A 65 15.82 -9.22 10.45
N LEU A 66 16.76 -8.25 10.45
CA LEU A 66 17.85 -8.21 9.47
C LEU A 66 18.71 -9.48 9.50
N ARG A 67 19.04 -9.98 10.69
CA ARG A 67 19.79 -11.22 10.88
C ARG A 67 19.01 -12.43 10.35
N LYS A 68 17.72 -12.51 10.68
CA LYS A 68 16.83 -13.59 10.22
C LYS A 68 16.61 -13.58 8.70
N ILE A 69 16.59 -12.41 8.07
CA ILE A 69 16.54 -12.31 6.60
C ILE A 69 17.82 -12.90 5.99
N ASN A 70 18.98 -12.60 6.57
CA ASN A 70 20.27 -13.13 6.11
C ASN A 70 20.48 -14.62 6.45
N ASN A 71 19.87 -15.11 7.52
CA ASN A 71 19.87 -16.53 7.92
C ASN A 71 18.44 -17.03 8.21
N PRO A 72 17.65 -17.36 7.18
CA PRO A 72 16.23 -17.73 7.34
C PRO A 72 15.96 -18.96 8.20
N LYS A 73 16.99 -19.78 8.50
CA LYS A 73 16.89 -20.94 9.40
C LYS A 73 16.58 -20.54 10.85
N GLU A 74 16.79 -19.28 11.22
CA GLU A 74 16.49 -18.75 12.54
C GLU A 74 15.02 -18.32 12.71
N LEU A 75 14.26 -18.26 11.61
CA LEU A 75 12.82 -18.02 11.68
C LEU A 75 12.14 -19.24 12.32
N LYS A 76 11.19 -18.96 13.20
CA LYS A 76 10.37 -20.03 13.81
C LYS A 76 9.56 -20.74 12.72
N ALA A 77 9.54 -22.06 12.77
CA ALA A 77 8.72 -22.86 11.87
C ALA A 77 7.23 -22.55 12.08
N ASN A 78 6.46 -22.65 11.01
CA ASN A 78 5.03 -22.39 11.04
C ASN A 78 4.25 -23.66 11.38
N GLU A 79 3.67 -23.70 12.58
CA GLU A 79 2.82 -24.79 13.05
C GLU A 79 1.41 -24.62 12.50
N LEU A 80 1.03 -25.48 11.55
CA LEU A 80 -0.22 -25.32 10.81
C LEU A 80 -1.45 -25.56 11.70
N ILE A 81 -2.41 -24.64 11.63
CA ILE A 81 -3.73 -24.82 12.22
C ILE A 81 -4.68 -25.51 11.26
N GLU A 82 -5.66 -26.22 11.82
CA GLU A 82 -6.78 -26.74 11.06
C GLU A 82 -7.72 -25.60 10.64
N ILE A 83 -8.14 -25.61 9.37
CA ILE A 83 -9.14 -24.67 8.85
C ILE A 83 -10.42 -25.42 8.58
N LYS A 84 -11.48 -25.06 9.32
CA LYS A 84 -12.81 -25.67 9.17
C LYS A 84 -13.45 -25.39 7.80
N SER A 85 -13.25 -24.19 7.26
CA SER A 85 -13.84 -23.76 5.99
C SER A 85 -13.14 -22.56 5.39
N PHE A 86 -13.00 -22.55 4.06
CA PHE A 86 -12.65 -21.36 3.28
C PHE A 86 -13.90 -20.53 2.97
N ILE A 87 -13.77 -19.21 2.88
CA ILE A 87 -14.88 -18.31 2.53
C ILE A 87 -15.12 -18.41 1.02
N ASP A 88 -14.05 -18.38 0.22
CA ASP A 88 -14.10 -18.71 -1.21
C ASP A 88 -13.97 -20.22 -1.42
N SER A 89 -15.04 -20.87 -1.88
CA SER A 89 -15.07 -22.31 -2.17
C SER A 89 -14.41 -22.69 -3.50
N SER A 90 -13.99 -21.71 -4.31
CA SER A 90 -13.37 -21.94 -5.62
C SER A 90 -11.85 -22.02 -5.58
N LEU A 91 -11.24 -21.87 -4.39
CA LEU A 91 -9.79 -21.92 -4.20
C LEU A 91 -9.24 -23.31 -4.52
N ASP A 92 -8.15 -23.35 -5.28
CA ASP A 92 -7.40 -24.57 -5.50
C ASP A 92 -6.59 -24.99 -4.25
N GLU A 93 -6.07 -26.22 -4.25
CA GLU A 93 -5.32 -26.78 -3.12
C GLU A 93 -4.09 -25.94 -2.73
N ASN A 94 -3.40 -25.32 -3.69
CA ASN A 94 -2.22 -24.51 -3.42
C ASN A 94 -2.61 -23.18 -2.76
N GLN A 95 -3.68 -22.55 -3.24
CA GLN A 95 -4.25 -21.34 -2.65
C GLN A 95 -4.77 -21.62 -1.24
N GLN A 96 -5.50 -22.71 -1.04
CA GLN A 96 -5.98 -23.16 0.28
C GLN A 96 -4.81 -23.37 1.25
N LYS A 97 -3.74 -24.03 0.81
CA LYS A 97 -2.51 -24.22 1.60
C LYS A 97 -1.80 -22.90 1.92
N ALA A 98 -1.78 -21.95 0.98
CA ALA A 98 -1.22 -20.62 1.20
C ALA A 98 -2.02 -19.85 2.25
N VAL A 99 -3.36 -19.90 2.18
CA VAL A 99 -4.25 -19.31 3.19
C VAL A 99 -4.04 -20.00 4.55
N GLN A 100 -3.94 -21.33 4.58
CA GLN A 100 -3.66 -22.07 5.82
C GLN A 100 -2.38 -21.62 6.50
N LYS A 101 -1.29 -21.54 5.74
CA LYS A 101 -0.02 -21.05 6.27
C LYS A 101 -0.12 -19.62 6.78
N ALA A 102 -0.83 -18.74 6.07
CA ALA A 102 -0.98 -17.34 6.47
C ALA A 102 -1.74 -17.20 7.80
N LEU A 103 -2.82 -17.97 7.98
CA LEU A 103 -3.61 -17.95 9.21
C LEU A 103 -2.93 -18.67 10.38
N SER A 104 -1.91 -19.47 10.11
CA SER A 104 -1.12 -20.15 11.15
C SER A 104 -0.03 -19.26 11.76
N LEU A 105 0.23 -18.08 11.19
CA LEU A 105 1.26 -17.16 11.68
C LEU A 105 0.98 -16.68 13.12
N ASP A 106 -0.27 -16.60 13.55
CA ASP A 106 -0.65 -16.16 14.90
C ASP A 106 -0.05 -17.03 16.02
N ASN A 107 0.38 -18.26 15.74
CA ASN A 107 0.81 -19.22 16.77
C ASN A 107 2.29 -19.16 17.15
N ALA A 108 3.18 -18.64 16.30
CA ALA A 108 4.62 -18.48 16.61
C ALA A 108 5.46 -18.00 15.42
N SER A 109 4.96 -18.16 14.19
CA SER A 109 5.73 -17.89 12.98
C SER A 109 5.74 -16.42 12.62
N GLU A 110 6.90 -15.94 12.18
CA GLU A 110 7.14 -14.50 12.10
C GLU A 110 6.89 -13.95 10.69
N ILE A 111 7.16 -14.75 9.65
CA ILE A 111 7.09 -14.32 8.24
C ILE A 111 6.61 -15.50 7.39
N LEU A 112 5.80 -15.19 6.37
CA LEU A 112 5.43 -16.13 5.32
C LEU A 112 5.75 -15.51 3.95
N LEU A 113 6.44 -16.28 3.10
CA LEU A 113 6.61 -15.97 1.69
C LEU A 113 5.72 -16.90 0.85
N ILE A 114 4.83 -16.29 0.06
CA ILE A 114 3.98 -17.01 -0.89
C ILE A 114 4.46 -16.67 -2.30
N GLN A 115 4.92 -17.68 -3.04
CA GLN A 115 5.30 -17.55 -4.44
C GLN A 115 4.25 -18.22 -5.32
N GLU A 116 3.68 -17.44 -6.22
CA GLU A 116 2.69 -17.91 -7.20
C GLU A 116 3.14 -17.53 -8.63
N PRO A 117 2.88 -18.36 -9.65
CA PRO A 117 3.08 -17.98 -11.05
C PRO A 117 2.18 -16.80 -11.49
N PRO A 118 2.47 -16.15 -12.63
CA PRO A 118 1.58 -15.10 -13.15
C PRO A 118 0.22 -15.69 -13.54
N GLY A 119 -0.86 -14.96 -13.22
CA GLY A 119 -2.23 -15.34 -13.59
C GLY A 119 -2.93 -16.35 -12.67
N THR A 120 -2.27 -16.90 -11.65
CA THR A 120 -2.82 -17.97 -10.78
C THR A 120 -3.63 -17.47 -9.58
N GLY A 121 -4.21 -16.27 -9.66
CA GLY A 121 -5.15 -15.81 -8.64
C GLY A 121 -4.55 -15.20 -7.36
N LYS A 122 -3.31 -14.71 -7.37
CA LYS A 122 -2.66 -13.97 -6.24
C LYS A 122 -3.61 -13.07 -5.45
N THR A 123 -4.34 -12.22 -6.17
CA THR A 123 -5.28 -11.27 -5.58
C THR A 123 -6.41 -12.00 -4.83
N THR A 124 -6.88 -13.13 -5.35
CA THR A 124 -7.87 -14.00 -4.70
C THR A 124 -7.31 -14.61 -3.42
N THR A 125 -6.11 -15.19 -3.45
CA THR A 125 -5.42 -15.70 -2.24
C THR A 125 -5.27 -14.62 -1.17
N ILE A 126 -4.79 -13.43 -1.54
CA ILE A 126 -4.66 -12.29 -0.61
C ILE A 126 -6.02 -11.88 -0.03
N THR A 127 -7.05 -11.79 -0.89
CA THR A 127 -8.40 -11.40 -0.44
C THR A 127 -8.95 -12.41 0.56
N GLU A 128 -8.80 -13.71 0.30
CA GLU A 128 -9.23 -14.76 1.22
C GLU A 128 -8.51 -14.66 2.56
N ILE A 129 -7.18 -14.49 2.56
CA ILE A 129 -6.39 -14.34 3.79
C ILE A 129 -6.94 -13.19 4.64
N VAL A 130 -7.16 -12.02 4.03
CA VAL A 130 -7.68 -10.83 4.73
C VAL A 130 -9.06 -11.10 5.30
N LYS A 131 -9.98 -11.66 4.50
CA LYS A 131 -11.35 -11.97 4.95
C LYS A 131 -11.36 -12.96 6.12
N GLN A 132 -10.51 -13.99 6.06
CA GLN A 132 -10.37 -14.97 7.13
C GLN A 132 -9.83 -14.35 8.42
N LEU A 133 -8.78 -13.51 8.32
CA LEU A 133 -8.22 -12.81 9.47
C LEU A 133 -9.26 -11.90 10.12
N MET A 134 -10.02 -11.14 9.33
CA MET A 134 -11.07 -10.25 9.83
C MET A 134 -12.22 -11.02 10.51
N LYS A 135 -12.61 -12.17 9.94
CA LYS A 135 -13.64 -13.03 10.52
C LYS A 135 -13.21 -13.63 11.86
N ARG A 136 -11.93 -14.01 11.99
CA ARG A 136 -11.37 -14.62 13.21
C ARG A 136 -11.03 -13.58 14.28
N HIS A 137 -10.57 -12.41 13.88
CA HIS A 137 -10.05 -11.38 14.77
C HIS A 137 -10.67 -10.02 14.47
N ARG A 138 -11.79 -9.71 15.14
CA ARG A 138 -12.57 -8.48 14.93
C ARG A 138 -11.80 -7.17 15.18
N HIS A 139 -10.68 -7.24 15.88
CA HIS A 139 -9.88 -6.07 16.28
C HIS A 139 -8.56 -5.94 15.53
N TYR A 140 -8.25 -6.85 14.61
CA TYR A 140 -7.02 -6.75 13.82
C TYR A 140 -7.06 -5.55 12.89
N LYS A 141 -5.92 -4.86 12.81
CA LYS A 141 -5.68 -3.79 11.83
C LYS A 141 -4.74 -4.35 10.77
N ILE A 142 -5.23 -4.47 9.54
CA ILE A 142 -4.49 -5.11 8.45
C ILE A 142 -3.93 -4.02 7.53
N LEU A 143 -2.61 -3.99 7.38
CA LEU A 143 -1.92 -3.13 6.43
C LEU A 143 -1.65 -3.90 5.13
N ILE A 144 -2.15 -3.40 4.02
CA ILE A 144 -1.85 -3.91 2.68
C ILE A 144 -1.02 -2.86 1.96
N SER A 145 0.17 -3.25 1.49
CA SER A 145 1.11 -2.37 0.79
C SER A 145 1.61 -3.02 -0.49
N SER A 146 1.92 -2.21 -1.50
CA SER A 146 2.52 -2.65 -2.76
C SER A 146 3.28 -1.50 -3.40
N GLN A 147 4.20 -1.83 -4.31
CA GLN A 147 4.91 -0.86 -5.15
C GLN A 147 3.98 -0.19 -6.18
N SER A 148 2.86 -0.83 -6.54
CA SER A 148 1.89 -0.32 -7.51
C SER A 148 0.57 0.05 -6.85
N ASN A 149 0.08 1.28 -7.13
CA ASN A 149 -1.26 1.71 -6.70
C ASN A 149 -2.35 0.75 -7.20
N GLN A 150 -2.26 0.28 -8.45
CA GLN A 150 -3.26 -0.60 -9.04
C GLN A 150 -3.34 -1.94 -8.31
N ALA A 151 -2.22 -2.47 -7.80
CA ALA A 151 -2.20 -3.72 -7.06
C ALA A 151 -2.94 -3.60 -5.70
N VAL A 152 -2.74 -2.48 -5.00
CA VAL A 152 -3.48 -2.19 -3.75
C VAL A 152 -4.97 -2.02 -4.05
N ASP A 153 -5.30 -1.24 -5.07
CA ASP A 153 -6.69 -0.94 -5.41
C ASP A 153 -7.46 -2.21 -5.85
N ASN A 154 -6.80 -3.12 -6.58
CA ASN A 154 -7.38 -4.43 -6.95
C ASN A 154 -7.81 -5.26 -5.75
N VAL A 155 -6.98 -5.31 -4.71
CA VAL A 155 -7.29 -6.06 -3.48
C VAL A 155 -8.37 -5.33 -2.70
N LEU A 156 -8.24 -4.01 -2.57
CA LEU A 156 -9.20 -3.16 -1.88
C LEU A 156 -10.61 -3.31 -2.46
N GLU A 157 -10.78 -3.24 -3.79
CA GLU A 157 -12.10 -3.35 -4.44
C GLU A 157 -12.79 -4.70 -4.15
N LYS A 158 -12.02 -5.79 -3.98
CA LYS A 158 -12.58 -7.09 -3.60
C LYS A 158 -13.00 -7.14 -2.13
N ILE A 159 -12.21 -6.57 -1.23
CA ILE A 159 -12.52 -6.51 0.22
C ILE A 159 -13.72 -5.58 0.48
N ALA A 160 -13.77 -4.45 -0.25
CA ALA A 160 -14.79 -3.41 -0.16
C ALA A 160 -16.23 -3.86 -0.50
N LYS A 161 -16.41 -5.11 -0.94
CA LYS A 161 -17.74 -5.72 -1.16
C LYS A 161 -18.42 -6.13 0.14
N GLU A 162 -17.64 -6.45 1.16
CA GLU A 162 -18.12 -7.02 2.43
C GLU A 162 -17.63 -6.25 3.67
N GLU A 163 -16.67 -5.33 3.49
CA GLU A 163 -16.15 -4.46 4.55
C GLU A 163 -16.14 -3.00 4.10
N ASP A 164 -16.46 -2.08 5.00
CA ASP A 164 -16.51 -0.65 4.72
C ASP A 164 -15.52 0.19 5.57
N LYS A 165 -14.90 -0.40 6.59
CA LYS A 165 -13.86 0.22 7.44
C LYS A 165 -12.48 0.13 6.82
N ILE A 166 -12.33 0.73 5.65
CA ILE A 166 -11.08 0.73 4.88
C ILE A 166 -10.55 2.16 4.76
N LEU A 167 -9.24 2.33 4.90
CA LEU A 167 -8.54 3.60 4.68
C LEU A 167 -7.48 3.42 3.57
N ARG A 168 -7.66 4.10 2.45
CA ARG A 168 -6.72 4.10 1.32
C ARG A 168 -5.80 5.31 1.40
N ILE A 169 -4.52 5.08 1.74
CA ILE A 169 -3.51 6.14 1.86
C ILE A 169 -2.69 6.22 0.57
N GLY A 170 -2.65 7.40 -0.05
CA GLY A 170 -1.77 7.67 -1.19
C GLY A 170 -1.74 9.15 -1.55
N ASN A 171 -0.68 9.59 -2.24
CA ASN A 171 -0.43 11.02 -2.47
C ASN A 171 -1.20 11.62 -3.66
N ASP A 172 -1.70 10.78 -4.58
CA ASP A 172 -2.36 11.25 -5.80
C ASP A 172 -3.59 10.39 -6.09
N GLU A 173 -4.77 10.92 -5.78
CA GLU A 173 -6.06 10.27 -6.01
C GLU A 173 -6.32 10.00 -7.50
N LYS A 174 -5.69 10.75 -8.42
CA LYS A 174 -5.87 10.56 -9.87
C LYS A 174 -5.26 9.24 -10.36
N LYS A 175 -4.29 8.71 -9.62
CA LYS A 175 -3.63 7.42 -9.90
C LYS A 175 -4.35 6.23 -9.26
N MET A 176 -5.43 6.49 -8.51
CA MET A 176 -6.24 5.46 -7.88
C MET A 176 -7.41 5.06 -8.78
N ARG A 177 -7.85 3.81 -8.65
CA ARG A 177 -9.08 3.33 -9.28
C ARG A 177 -10.30 4.00 -8.66
N GLU A 178 -11.36 4.10 -9.45
CA GLU A 178 -12.59 4.78 -9.04
C GLU A 178 -13.23 4.13 -7.79
N GLY A 179 -13.24 2.80 -7.71
CA GLY A 179 -13.75 2.07 -6.55
C GLY A 179 -12.94 2.30 -5.27
N ALA A 180 -11.67 2.70 -5.38
CA ALA A 180 -10.79 2.99 -4.25
C ALA A 180 -10.92 4.43 -3.73
N LYS A 181 -11.30 5.39 -4.58
CA LYS A 181 -11.40 6.81 -4.21
C LYS A 181 -12.39 7.10 -3.09
N LYS A 182 -13.41 6.26 -2.91
CA LYS A 182 -14.36 6.39 -1.79
C LYS A 182 -13.72 6.15 -0.40
N PHE A 183 -12.54 5.54 -0.35
CA PHE A 183 -11.83 5.17 0.88
C PHE A 183 -10.64 6.09 1.21
N VAL A 184 -10.48 7.20 0.49
CA VAL A 184 -9.42 8.18 0.83
C VAL A 184 -9.73 8.90 2.15
N PRO A 185 -8.74 9.40 2.88
CA PRO A 185 -8.93 9.90 4.25
C PRO A 185 -10.04 10.95 4.38
N GLN A 186 -10.10 11.91 3.45
CA GLN A 186 -11.12 12.96 3.45
C GLN A 186 -12.54 12.39 3.30
N LYS A 187 -12.73 11.42 2.42
CA LYS A 187 -14.05 10.81 2.18
C LYS A 187 -14.49 9.94 3.35
N VAL A 188 -13.56 9.16 3.92
CA VAL A 188 -13.82 8.34 5.11
C VAL A 188 -14.17 9.21 6.31
N LEU A 189 -13.42 10.30 6.54
CA LEU A 189 -13.71 11.24 7.63
C LEU A 189 -15.10 11.87 7.48
N ASN A 190 -15.44 12.36 6.28
CA ASN A 190 -16.75 12.93 6.03
C ASN A 190 -17.88 11.91 6.25
N LYS A 191 -17.67 10.65 5.85
CA LYS A 191 -18.61 9.56 6.12
C LYS A 191 -18.80 9.38 7.63
N ILE A 192 -17.73 9.23 8.40
CA ILE A 192 -17.80 9.04 9.87
C ILE A 192 -18.53 10.21 10.56
N ILE A 193 -18.23 11.45 10.16
CA ILE A 193 -18.90 12.64 10.71
C ILE A 193 -20.41 12.60 10.41
N THR A 194 -20.79 12.18 9.20
CA THR A 194 -22.20 12.12 8.78
C THR A 194 -22.93 11.01 9.54
N ASP A 195 -22.37 9.80 9.57
CA ASP A 195 -22.92 8.65 10.29
C ASP A 195 -23.09 8.96 11.79
N THR A 196 -22.14 9.68 12.40
CA THR A 196 -22.22 10.07 13.82
C THR A 196 -23.35 11.06 14.09
N ARG A 197 -23.61 12.01 13.17
CA ARG A 197 -24.69 12.99 13.31
C ARG A 197 -26.07 12.35 13.15
N GLU A 198 -26.20 11.35 12.28
CA GLU A 198 -27.45 10.62 12.07
C GLU A 198 -27.79 9.72 13.25
N ASN A 199 -26.80 9.05 13.85
CA ASN A 199 -26.99 8.20 15.02
C ASN A 199 -27.26 8.96 16.34
N GLN A 200 -27.23 10.30 16.33
CA GLN A 200 -27.56 11.15 17.48
C GLN A 200 -28.98 11.74 17.42
N LYS A 201 -29.74 11.47 16.35
CA LYS A 201 -31.17 11.81 16.22
C LYS A 201 -32.04 10.61 16.55
#